data_AF-A0A7H4LWA9-F1
#
_entry.id   AF-A0A7H4LWA9-F1
#
_cell.length_a   1.000
_cell.length_b   1.000
_cell.length_c   1.000
_cell.angle_alpha   90.00
_cell.angle_beta   90.00
_cell.angle_gamma   90.00
#
_symmetry.space_group_name_H-M   'P 1'
#
loop_
_entity.id
_entity.type
_entity.pdbx_description
1 polymer ?
#
loop_
_entity_poly.entity_id
_entity_poly.type
_entity_poly.pdbx_seq_one_letter_code
_entity_poly.pdbx_strand_id
1 'polypeptide(L)'
;MLPREYLKEAWEFTRQRGLGLHVDGARIFNAVVEYGCALREIARYCDSFTICLSKGLARAVGSLLVGSEEYIHRAIRWRKMVGGGMRQAGILAAAGLYALQNNVARLKEDHDKRRRGWRSSCAPPAPR
;
A
#
# COMPACT_ATOMS: atom_id res chain seq x y z
N MET A 1 0.12 -11.77 5.12
CA MET A 1 0.92 -10.54 5.10
C MET A 1 2.38 -10.94 5.22
N LEU A 2 3.30 -10.16 4.67
CA LEU A 2 4.73 -10.48 4.77
C LEU A 2 5.19 -10.37 6.24
N PRO A 3 6.07 -11.24 6.76
CA PRO A 3 6.69 -11.00 8.06
C PRO A 3 7.52 -9.71 8.06
N ARG A 4 7.61 -9.03 9.21
CA ARG A 4 8.39 -7.77 9.30
C ARG A 4 9.89 -8.04 9.21
N GLU A 5 10.30 -9.15 9.78
CA GLU A 5 11.66 -9.68 9.77
C GLU A 5 12.13 -9.89 8.32
N TYR A 6 11.26 -10.47 7.48
CA TYR A 6 11.53 -10.67 6.07
C TYR A 6 11.76 -9.35 5.31
N LEU A 7 11.02 -8.28 5.63
CA LEU A 7 11.26 -6.98 5.00
C LEU A 7 12.66 -6.45 5.31
N LYS A 8 13.11 -6.63 6.56
CA LYS A 8 14.46 -6.25 6.98
C LYS A 8 15.52 -7.11 6.29
N GLU A 9 15.34 -8.43 6.27
CA GLU A 9 16.26 -9.36 5.62
C GLU A 9 16.40 -9.09 4.11
N ALA A 10 15.27 -8.88 3.42
CA ALA A 10 15.28 -8.52 2.01
C ALA A 10 15.99 -7.19 1.76
N TRP A 11 15.73 -6.19 2.60
CA TRP A 11 16.43 -4.90 2.54
C TRP A 11 17.95 -5.07 2.68
N GLU A 12 18.40 -5.74 3.73
CA GLU A 12 19.83 -5.98 3.99
C GLU A 12 20.49 -6.75 2.84
N PHE A 13 19.82 -7.78 2.33
CA PHE A 13 20.28 -8.55 1.17
C PHE A 13 20.48 -7.65 -0.05
N THR A 14 19.51 -6.79 -0.38
CA THR A 14 19.65 -5.89 -1.53
C THR A 14 20.80 -4.88 -1.36
N ARG A 15 21.06 -4.41 -0.13
CA ARG A 15 22.20 -3.53 0.15
C ARG A 15 23.54 -4.23 -0.06
N GLN A 16 23.67 -5.47 0.38
CA GLN A 16 24.89 -6.27 0.17
C GLN A 16 25.16 -6.56 -1.31
N ARG A 17 24.11 -6.59 -2.14
CA ARG A 17 24.19 -6.89 -3.58
C ARG A 17 24.16 -5.66 -4.49
N GLY A 18 24.04 -4.46 -3.94
CA GLY A 18 23.89 -3.22 -4.73
C GLY A 18 22.62 -3.18 -5.59
N LEU A 19 21.54 -3.83 -5.14
CA LEU A 19 20.26 -3.91 -5.85
C LEU A 19 19.26 -2.88 -5.33
N GLY A 20 18.41 -2.35 -6.21
CA GLY A 20 17.24 -1.58 -5.81
C GLY A 20 16.11 -2.49 -5.32
N LEU A 21 15.38 -2.05 -4.30
CA LEU A 21 14.23 -2.75 -3.73
C LEU A 21 12.96 -1.90 -3.87
N HIS A 22 12.01 -2.41 -4.66
CA HIS A 22 10.68 -1.82 -4.82
C HIS A 22 9.62 -2.68 -4.13
N VAL A 23 8.70 -2.05 -3.41
CA VAL A 23 7.55 -2.72 -2.81
C VAL A 23 6.26 -2.28 -3.49
N ASP A 24 5.53 -3.24 -4.08
CA ASP A 24 4.15 -3.00 -4.51
C ASP A 24 3.24 -2.89 -3.28
N GLY A 25 2.94 -1.65 -2.91
CA GLY A 25 2.13 -1.31 -1.75
C GLY A 25 0.67 -1.05 -2.10
N ALA A 26 0.13 -1.70 -3.13
CA ALA A 26 -1.30 -1.59 -3.49
C ALA A 26 -2.27 -1.78 -2.31
N ARG A 27 -1.87 -2.52 -1.27
CA ARG A 27 -2.61 -2.69 -0.01
C ARG A 27 -1.73 -2.44 1.23
N ILE A 28 -0.73 -1.58 1.14
CA ILE A 28 0.22 -1.34 2.23
C ILE A 28 -0.47 -0.86 3.52
N PHE A 29 -1.53 -0.05 3.42
CA PHE A 29 -2.28 0.40 4.61
C PHE A 29 -3.05 -0.71 5.32
N ASN A 30 -3.46 -1.77 4.61
CA ASN A 30 -3.97 -2.98 5.28
C ASN A 30 -2.85 -3.60 6.13
N ALA A 31 -1.65 -3.70 5.58
CA ALA A 31 -0.50 -4.25 6.30
C ALA A 31 -0.13 -3.40 7.52
N VAL A 32 -0.08 -2.06 7.37
CA VAL A 32 0.11 -1.10 8.47
C VAL A 32 -0.88 -1.32 9.60
N VAL A 33 -2.17 -1.46 9.27
CA VAL A 33 -3.24 -1.66 10.25
C VAL A 33 -3.15 -3.01 10.95
N GLU A 34 -2.77 -4.07 10.24
CA GLU A 34 -2.58 -5.40 10.86
C GLU A 34 -1.33 -5.47 11.73
N TYR A 35 -0.21 -4.89 11.28
CA TYR A 35 1.02 -4.84 12.08
C TYR A 35 0.88 -3.92 13.28
N GLY A 36 -0.08 -2.99 13.26
CA GLY A 36 -0.25 -1.99 14.31
C GLY A 36 0.91 -1.00 14.41
N CYS A 37 1.59 -0.72 13.29
CA CYS A 37 2.76 0.15 13.26
C CYS A 37 2.56 1.36 12.34
N ALA A 38 3.47 2.33 12.37
CA ALA A 38 3.45 3.43 11.40
C ALA A 38 3.92 2.96 10.02
N LEU A 39 3.40 3.58 8.94
CA LEU A 39 3.84 3.30 7.56
C LEU A 39 5.36 3.44 7.39
N ARG A 40 5.97 4.40 8.08
CA ARG A 40 7.43 4.64 8.05
C ARG A 40 8.24 3.43 8.49
N GLU A 41 7.72 2.60 9.40
CA GLU A 41 8.42 1.40 9.88
C GLU A 41 8.52 0.31 8.82
N ILE A 42 7.63 0.33 7.83
CA ILE A 42 7.64 -0.59 6.67
C ILE A 42 8.43 0.05 5.54
N ALA A 43 8.10 1.30 5.20
CA ALA A 43 8.67 2.02 4.06
C ALA A 43 10.18 2.25 4.15
N ARG A 44 10.77 2.16 5.35
CA ARG A 44 12.23 2.26 5.53
C ARG A 44 13.01 1.10 4.92
N TYR A 45 12.34 0.00 4.60
CA TYR A 45 12.96 -1.22 4.04
C TYR A 45 12.75 -1.31 2.52
N CYS A 46 12.65 -0.19 1.82
CA CYS A 46 12.58 -0.14 0.37
C CYS A 46 13.13 1.20 -0.17
N ASP A 47 13.65 1.19 -1.39
CA ASP A 47 14.07 2.42 -2.07
C ASP A 47 12.88 3.16 -2.71
N SER A 48 11.85 2.40 -3.09
CA SER A 48 10.61 2.93 -3.62
C SER A 48 9.43 2.02 -3.30
N PHE A 49 8.24 2.59 -3.23
CA PHE A 49 7.01 1.83 -3.06
C PHE A 49 5.81 2.52 -3.70
N THR A 50 4.77 1.75 -3.99
CA THR A 50 3.49 2.28 -4.47
C THR A 50 2.44 2.32 -3.37
N ILE A 51 1.43 3.17 -3.55
CA ILE A 51 0.20 3.17 -2.74
C ILE A 51 -0.98 3.22 -3.71
N CYS A 52 -1.90 2.26 -3.64
CA CYS A 52 -3.16 2.39 -4.38
C CYS A 52 -4.22 3.08 -3.52
N LEU A 53 -4.81 4.14 -4.07
CA LEU A 53 -5.90 4.88 -3.43
C LEU A 53 -7.27 4.29 -3.78
N SER A 54 -7.38 3.61 -4.93
CA SER A 54 -8.64 3.09 -5.46
C SER A 54 -9.06 1.68 -4.99
N LYS A 55 -8.46 1.19 -3.91
CA LYS A 55 -8.76 -0.14 -3.34
C LYS A 55 -9.46 -0.01 -1.98
N GLY A 56 -8.88 -0.56 -0.91
CA GLY A 56 -9.45 -0.48 0.45
C GLY A 56 -9.67 0.95 0.96
N LEU A 57 -8.93 1.92 0.41
CA LEU A 57 -9.10 3.35 0.70
C LEU A 57 -10.33 3.98 0.01
N ALA A 58 -11.08 3.19 -0.77
CA ALA A 58 -12.39 3.51 -1.34
C ALA A 58 -12.41 4.81 -2.17
N ARG A 59 -11.42 5.01 -3.03
CA ARG A 59 -11.41 6.10 -4.03
C ARG A 59 -11.71 5.56 -5.42
N ALA A 60 -12.21 6.40 -6.31
CA ALA A 60 -12.52 5.99 -7.68
C ALA A 60 -11.26 5.68 -8.50
N VAL A 61 -10.23 6.54 -8.42
CA VAL A 61 -9.01 6.47 -9.24
C VAL A 61 -7.82 6.94 -8.41
N GLY A 62 -6.64 6.38 -8.70
CA GLY A 62 -5.36 6.95 -8.26
C GLY A 62 -4.44 5.95 -7.59
N SER A 63 -3.14 6.12 -7.87
CA SER A 63 -2.05 5.49 -7.14
C SER A 63 -0.92 6.50 -6.99
N LEU A 64 -0.10 6.32 -5.96
CA LEU A 64 1.09 7.13 -5.69
C LEU A 64 2.33 6.24 -5.87
N LEU A 65 3.40 6.83 -6.41
CA LEU A 65 4.74 6.26 -6.42
C LEU A 65 5.61 7.13 -5.53
N VAL A 66 6.32 6.53 -4.59
CA VAL A 66 7.14 7.22 -3.59
C VAL A 66 8.56 6.65 -3.66
N GLY A 67 9.57 7.51 -3.54
CA GLY A 67 10.99 7.17 -3.58
C GLY A 67 11.85 8.42 -3.42
N SER A 68 13.14 8.35 -3.75
CA SER A 68 14.04 9.52 -3.71
C SER A 68 13.63 10.60 -4.71
N GLU A 69 14.08 11.83 -4.49
CA GLU A 69 13.80 12.96 -5.38
C GLU A 69 14.29 12.69 -6.81
N GLU A 70 15.52 12.17 -6.95
CA GLU A 70 16.10 11.83 -8.25
C GLU A 70 15.31 10.71 -8.94
N TYR A 71 14.83 9.73 -8.18
CA TYR A 71 13.98 8.66 -8.69
C TYR A 71 12.65 9.20 -9.19
N ILE A 72 12.00 10.09 -8.43
CA ILE A 72 10.73 10.69 -8.79
C ILE A 72 10.87 11.63 -10.01
N HIS A 73 11.97 12.37 -10.14
CA HIS A 73 12.25 13.17 -11.33
C HIS A 73 12.29 12.32 -12.60
N ARG A 74 12.95 11.15 -12.55
CA ARG A 74 12.92 10.19 -13.67
C ARG A 74 11.51 9.64 -13.91
N ALA A 75 10.81 9.29 -12.84
CA ALA A 75 9.45 8.76 -12.93
C ALA A 75 8.45 9.76 -13.55
N ILE A 76 8.59 11.07 -13.31
CA ILE A 76 7.75 12.11 -13.92
C ILE A 76 7.90 12.11 -15.45
N ARG A 77 9.13 11.95 -15.95
CA ARG A 77 9.40 11.85 -17.39
C ARG A 77 8.71 10.62 -17.99
N TRP A 78 8.84 9.47 -17.35
CA TRP A 78 8.17 8.24 -17.78
C TRP A 78 6.65 8.36 -17.71
N ARG A 79 6.10 8.94 -16.64
CA ARG A 79 4.67 9.23 -16.49
C ARG A 79 4.15 10.04 -17.66
N LYS A 80 4.91 11.03 -18.14
CA LYS A 80 4.52 11.82 -19.32
C LYS A 80 4.53 10.99 -20.59
N MET A 81 5.56 10.17 -20.78
CA MET A 81 5.72 9.31 -21.96
C MET A 81 4.59 8.28 -22.09
N VAL A 82 4.18 7.65 -20.98
CA VAL A 82 3.09 6.66 -20.96
C VAL A 82 1.69 7.27 -20.86
N GLY A 83 1.56 8.60 -20.99
CA GLY A 83 0.26 9.28 -21.01
C GLY A 83 -0.37 9.57 -19.63
N GLY A 84 0.32 9.31 -18.52
CA GLY A 84 -0.17 9.58 -17.16
C GLY A 84 -0.11 11.05 -16.71
N GLY A 85 0.32 11.96 -17.59
CA GLY A 85 0.45 13.40 -17.31
C GLY A 85 -0.88 14.15 -17.38
N MET A 86 -1.79 13.86 -16.45
CA MET A 86 -3.12 14.49 -16.35
C MET A 86 -3.03 15.99 -16.01
N ARG A 87 -4.03 16.77 -16.44
CA ARG A 87 -4.13 18.22 -16.20
C ARG A 87 -4.81 18.50 -14.85
N GLN A 88 -6.14 18.59 -14.81
CA GLN A 88 -6.93 18.91 -13.62
C GLN A 88 -7.07 17.72 -12.65
N ALA A 89 -5.96 17.05 -12.34
CA ALA A 89 -5.92 15.91 -11.43
C ALA A 89 -6.11 16.27 -9.95
N GLY A 90 -6.19 17.57 -9.61
CA GLY A 90 -6.34 18.07 -8.25
C GLY A 90 -7.58 17.52 -7.53
N ILE A 91 -8.70 17.34 -8.25
CA ILE A 91 -9.93 16.75 -7.69
C ILE A 91 -9.68 15.31 -7.23
N LEU A 92 -8.98 14.51 -8.04
CA LEU A 92 -8.62 13.13 -7.70
C LEU A 92 -7.60 13.09 -6.55
N ALA A 93 -6.62 14.00 -6.56
CA ALA A 93 -5.62 14.11 -5.52
C ALA A 93 -6.23 14.50 -4.16
N ALA A 94 -7.17 15.45 -4.14
CA ALA A 94 -7.89 15.85 -2.93
C ALA A 94 -8.69 14.70 -2.32
N ALA A 95 -9.39 13.92 -3.17
CA ALA A 95 -10.08 12.71 -2.72
C ALA A 95 -9.09 11.71 -2.10
N GLY A 96 -7.93 11.51 -2.74
CA GLY A 96 -6.83 10.68 -2.24
C GLY A 96 -6.30 11.12 -0.88
N LEU A 97 -6.03 12.42 -0.71
CA LEU A 97 -5.58 13.00 0.55
C LEU A 97 -6.60 12.76 1.67
N TYR A 98 -7.88 13.01 1.39
CA TYR A 98 -8.95 12.73 2.34
C TYR A 98 -8.97 11.27 2.77
N ALA A 99 -8.80 10.32 1.83
CA ALA A 99 -8.77 8.90 2.17
C ALA A 99 -7.60 8.52 3.07
N LEU A 100 -6.40 9.08 2.82
CA LEU A 100 -5.24 8.82 3.66
C LEU A 100 -5.42 9.34 5.08
N GLN A 101 -6.14 10.45 5.25
CA GLN A 101 -6.39 11.05 6.57
C GLN A 101 -7.54 10.37 7.34
N ASN A 102 -8.59 9.91 6.65
CA ASN A 102 -9.83 9.50 7.31
C ASN A 102 -10.16 8.01 7.20
N ASN A 103 -9.68 7.31 6.17
CA ASN A 103 -10.16 5.95 5.86
C ASN A 103 -9.22 4.84 6.31
N VAL A 104 -7.97 5.15 6.68
CA VAL A 104 -6.94 4.13 6.99
C VAL A 104 -7.35 3.29 8.20
N ALA A 105 -7.77 3.92 9.31
CA ALA A 105 -8.11 3.20 10.54
C ALA A 105 -9.29 2.23 10.35
N ARG A 106 -10.25 2.57 9.47
CA ARG A 106 -11.44 1.77 9.19
C ARG A 106 -11.14 0.45 8.50
N LEU A 107 -9.97 0.29 7.88
CA LEU A 107 -9.54 -0.97 7.26
C LEU A 107 -9.51 -2.14 8.26
N LYS A 108 -9.36 -1.84 9.57
CA LYS A 108 -9.45 -2.85 10.64
C LYS A 108 -10.83 -3.52 10.65
N GLU A 109 -11.90 -2.75 10.45
CA GLU A 109 -13.26 -3.28 10.40
C GLU A 109 -13.43 -4.26 9.24
N ASP A 110 -12.79 -3.99 8.11
CA ASP A 110 -12.84 -4.87 6.93
C ASP A 110 -12.09 -6.19 7.22
N HIS A 111 -10.96 -6.13 7.92
CA HIS A 111 -10.27 -7.33 8.38
C HIS A 111 -11.14 -8.16 9.32
N ASP A 112 -11.83 -7.52 10.26
CA ASP A 112 -12.68 -8.20 11.23
C ASP A 112 -13.92 -8.81 10.59
N LYS A 113 -14.56 -8.10 9.65
CA LYS A 113 -15.67 -8.65 8.82
C LYS A 113 -15.20 -9.88 8.06
N ARG A 114 -14.03 -9.81 7.40
CA ARG A 114 -13.45 -10.95 6.67
C ARG A 114 -13.19 -12.14 7.60
N ARG A 115 -12.60 -11.91 8.77
CA ARG A 115 -12.33 -12.97 9.77
C ARG A 115 -13.62 -13.61 10.27
N ARG A 116 -14.64 -12.82 10.59
CA ARG A 116 -15.96 -13.34 11.02
C ARG A 116 -16.60 -14.19 9.92
N GLY A 117 -16.66 -13.66 8.70
CA GLY A 117 -17.22 -14.38 7.55
C GLY A 117 -16.49 -15.70 7.26
N TRP A 118 -15.16 -15.70 7.34
CA TRP A 118 -14.35 -16.91 7.19
C TRP A 118 -14.64 -17.95 8.28
N ARG A 119 -14.72 -17.51 9.54
CA ARG A 119 -15.06 -18.42 10.66
C ARG A 119 -16.45 -19.02 10.49
N SER A 120 -17.44 -18.26 10.03
CA SER A 120 -18.78 -18.79 9.77
C SER A 120 -18.82 -19.75 8.59
N SER A 121 -18.02 -19.54 7.53
CA SER A 121 -17.99 -20.45 6.37
C SER A 121 -17.26 -21.76 6.65
N CYS A 122 -16.34 -21.79 7.62
CA CYS A 122 -15.58 -22.98 7.99
C CYS A 122 -16.20 -23.75 9.17
N ALA A 123 -17.33 -23.30 9.72
CA ALA A 123 -18.02 -24.01 10.79
C ALA A 123 -18.63 -25.32 10.23
N PRO A 124 -18.47 -26.47 10.92
CA PRO A 124 -19.14 -27.69 10.52
C PRO A 124 -20.66 -27.49 10.53
N PRO A 125 -21.43 -28.13 9.62
CA PRO A 125 -22.87 -28.03 9.63
C PRO A 125 -23.43 -28.49 10.98
N ALA A 126 -24.42 -27.76 11.50
CA ALA A 126 -25.05 -28.12 12.77
C ALA A 126 -25.63 -29.55 12.68
N PRO A 127 -25.49 -30.37 13.73
CA PRO A 127 -26.09 -31.70 13.76
C PRO A 127 -27.61 -31.57 13.61
N ARG A 128 -28.19 -32.42 12.75
CA ARG A 128 -29.64 -32.51 12.51
C ARG A 128 -30.37 -33.13 13.70
#